data_AF-A0A7W5ERM9-F1
#
_entry.id   AF-A0A7W5ERM9-F1
#
_cell.length_a   1.000
_cell.length_b   1.000
_cell.length_c   1.000
_cell.angle_alpha   90.00
_cell.angle_beta   90.00
_cell.angle_gamma   90.00
#
_symmetry.space_group_name_H-M   'P 1'
#
loop_
_entity.id
_entity.type
_entity.pdbx_description
1 polymer ?
#
loop_
_entity_poly.entity_id
_entity_poly.type
_entity_poly.pdbx_seq_one_letter_code
_entity_poly.pdbx_strand_id
1 'polypeptide(L)'
;MSSHDLPEPLVDQRLTSPDLPPACIGFDTSLSCRLAQAKARLDRLEHDHRSRDHSALATARVEFALAARALADALIARGVHTHRDAD
;
A
#
# COMPACT_ATOMS: atom_id res chain seq x y z
N MET A 1 9.51 -17.43 46.89
CA MET A 1 8.16 -17.39 46.30
C MET A 1 8.29 -16.79 44.91
N SER A 2 7.67 -17.47 43.96
CA SER A 2 7.87 -17.37 42.52
C SER A 2 7.24 -16.14 41.85
N SER A 3 7.73 -15.88 40.64
CA SER A 3 6.99 -15.46 39.42
C SER A 3 6.53 -14.01 39.24
N HIS A 4 7.16 -13.33 38.27
CA HIS A 4 6.62 -12.67 37.06
C HIS A 4 7.69 -11.64 36.62
N ASP A 5 8.50 -11.80 35.57
CA ASP A 5 8.25 -12.16 34.17
C ASP A 5 7.02 -11.49 33.56
N LEU A 6 7.25 -10.30 32.99
CA LEU A 6 6.72 -9.79 31.71
C LEU A 6 7.15 -8.32 31.53
N PRO A 7 8.02 -7.97 30.57
CA PRO A 7 7.98 -6.66 29.93
C PRO A 7 6.90 -6.68 28.82
N GLU A 8 6.34 -5.51 28.48
CA GLU A 8 5.42 -5.21 27.36
C GLU A 8 4.01 -4.76 27.78
N PRO A 9 3.76 -3.45 27.68
CA PRO A 9 2.63 -3.00 26.89
C PRO A 9 3.17 -2.39 25.58
N LEU A 10 3.35 -3.24 24.58
CA LEU A 10 3.62 -2.87 23.18
C LEU A 10 2.36 -2.29 22.51
N VAL A 11 1.71 -1.31 23.14
CA VAL A 11 0.40 -0.80 22.66
C VAL A 11 0.30 0.72 22.71
N ASP A 12 1.38 1.41 22.36
CA ASP A 12 1.30 2.81 21.91
C ASP A 12 2.35 3.10 20.82
N GLN A 13 2.54 2.14 19.89
CA GLN A 13 2.95 2.48 18.53
C GLN A 13 1.77 3.18 17.84
N ARG A 14 1.47 4.40 18.32
CA ARG A 14 0.76 5.40 17.53
C ARG A 14 1.54 5.53 16.24
N LEU A 15 1.03 4.88 15.19
CA LEU A 15 1.30 5.09 13.77
C LEU A 15 2.19 6.32 13.56
N THR A 16 3.51 6.14 13.66
CA THR A 16 4.46 7.12 13.18
C THR A 16 4.20 7.15 11.69
N SER A 17 3.50 8.18 11.24
CA SER A 17 3.28 8.50 9.85
C SER A 17 4.58 8.18 9.12
N PRO A 18 4.60 7.30 8.10
CA PRO A 18 5.84 7.06 7.39
C PRO A 18 6.27 8.42 6.84
N ASP A 19 7.43 8.90 7.30
CA ASP A 19 8.11 10.07 6.76
C ASP A 19 8.50 9.69 5.33
N LEU A 20 7.52 9.80 4.43
CA LEU A 20 7.69 9.54 3.02
C LEU A 20 8.41 10.77 2.47
N PRO A 21 9.58 10.61 1.83
CA PRO A 21 10.35 11.72 1.31
C PRO A 21 9.46 12.61 0.42
N PRO A 22 9.63 13.95 0.45
CA PRO A 22 8.78 14.90 -0.29
C PRO A 22 8.79 14.70 -1.82
N ALA A 23 9.71 13.86 -2.33
CA ALA A 23 9.65 13.34 -3.70
C ALA A 23 8.34 12.61 -4.01
N CYS A 24 7.58 12.20 -2.98
CA CYS A 24 6.33 11.48 -3.11
C CYS A 24 5.06 12.33 -3.26
N ILE A 25 5.14 13.64 -3.01
CA ILE A 25 3.95 14.48 -2.81
C ILE A 25 3.40 15.03 -4.14
N GLY A 26 4.16 14.90 -5.23
CA GLY A 26 3.76 15.21 -6.60
C GLY A 26 3.77 14.00 -7.53
N PHE A 27 3.56 12.79 -7.01
CA PHE A 27 3.32 11.65 -7.88
C PHE A 27 1.99 11.78 -8.59
N ASP A 28 1.87 11.10 -9.72
CA ASP A 28 0.65 10.98 -10.52
C ASP A 28 -0.54 10.69 -9.58
N THR A 29 -1.24 11.75 -9.19
CA THR A 29 -2.24 11.70 -8.12
C THR A 29 -3.36 10.77 -8.54
N SER A 30 -3.58 10.66 -9.85
CA SER A 30 -4.49 9.72 -10.48
C SER A 30 -4.14 8.25 -10.20
N LEU A 31 -2.89 7.84 -10.41
CA LEU A 31 -2.43 6.46 -10.20
C LEU A 31 -2.37 6.11 -8.72
N SER A 32 -1.91 7.05 -7.91
CA SER A 32 -1.85 6.92 -6.45
C SER A 32 -3.25 6.77 -5.85
N CYS A 33 -4.21 7.60 -6.27
CA CYS A 33 -5.62 7.49 -5.87
C CYS A 33 -6.23 6.16 -6.34
N ARG A 34 -5.96 5.73 -7.57
CA ARG A 34 -6.47 4.45 -8.09
C ARG A 34 -5.97 3.27 -7.27
N LEU A 35 -4.67 3.25 -6.94
CA LEU A 35 -4.09 2.22 -6.09
C LEU A 35 -4.72 2.22 -4.68
N ALA A 36 -4.88 3.40 -4.07
CA ALA A 36 -5.50 3.53 -2.76
C ALA A 36 -6.95 3.02 -2.74
N GLN A 37 -7.73 3.33 -3.78
CA GLN A 37 -9.11 2.84 -3.92
C GLN A 37 -9.16 1.32 -4.11
N ALA A 38 -8.29 0.78 -4.98
CA ALA A 38 -8.20 -0.67 -5.20
C ALA A 38 -7.82 -1.41 -3.92
N LYS A 39 -6.86 -0.86 -3.16
CA LYS A 39 -6.46 -1.40 -1.85
C LYS A 39 -7.62 -1.38 -0.86
N ALA A 40 -8.30 -0.24 -0.69
CA ALA A 40 -9.42 -0.14 0.24
C ALA A 40 -10.56 -1.11 -0.10
N ARG A 41 -10.81 -1.36 -1.39
CA ARG A 41 -11.79 -2.35 -1.85
C ARG A 41 -11.34 -3.78 -1.52
N LEU A 42 -10.07 -4.10 -1.77
CA LEU A 42 -9.50 -5.41 -1.45
C LEU A 42 -9.56 -5.67 0.05
N ASP A 43 -9.10 -4.72 0.87
CA ASP A 43 -9.11 -4.82 2.33
C ASP A 43 -10.53 -5.12 2.84
N ARG A 44 -11.55 -4.39 2.35
CA ARG A 44 -12.95 -4.64 2.73
C ARG A 44 -13.41 -6.06 2.41
N LEU A 45 -13.07 -6.57 1.23
CA LEU A 45 -13.46 -7.91 0.79
C LEU A 45 -12.69 -9.01 1.53
N GLU A 46 -11.45 -8.76 1.93
CA GLU A 46 -10.67 -9.72 2.73
C GLU A 46 -11.14 -9.79 4.18
N HIS A 47 -11.61 -8.67 4.75
CA HIS A 47 -12.16 -8.65 6.11
C HIS A 47 -13.61 -9.15 6.17
N ASP A 48 -14.36 -9.09 5.06
CA ASP A 48 -15.71 -9.66 5.00
C ASP A 48 -15.67 -11.17 4.76
N HIS A 49 -15.34 -11.92 5.81
CA HIS A 49 -15.35 -13.39 5.81
C HIS A 49 -16.76 -14.00 5.66
N ARG A 50 -17.83 -13.19 5.70
CA ARG A 50 -19.21 -13.67 5.59
C ARG A 50 -19.68 -13.73 4.14
N SER A 51 -19.16 -12.85 3.29
CA SER A 51 -19.47 -12.89 1.86
C SER A 51 -18.57 -13.91 1.15
N ARG A 52 -19.12 -15.06 0.77
CA ARG A 52 -18.43 -16.10 -0.02
C ARG A 52 -18.17 -15.68 -1.48
N ASP A 53 -18.10 -14.38 -1.76
CA ASP A 53 -17.84 -13.85 -3.09
C ASP A 53 -16.35 -13.94 -3.44
N HIS A 54 -15.87 -15.18 -3.58
CA HIS A 54 -14.52 -15.49 -4.03
C HIS A 54 -14.23 -14.88 -5.41
N SER A 55 -15.25 -14.74 -6.25
CA SER A 55 -15.15 -14.05 -7.54
C SER A 55 -14.83 -12.56 -7.36
N ALA A 56 -15.59 -11.86 -6.53
CA ALA A 56 -15.36 -10.43 -6.27
C ALA A 56 -14.00 -10.18 -5.60
N LEU A 57 -13.59 -11.07 -4.69
CA LEU A 57 -12.28 -11.03 -4.05
C LEU A 57 -11.15 -11.26 -5.07
N ALA A 58 -11.28 -12.25 -5.95
CA ALA A 58 -10.30 -12.50 -7.02
C ALA A 58 -10.17 -11.29 -7.95
N THR A 59 -11.29 -10.69 -8.37
CA THR A 59 -11.28 -9.46 -9.17
C THR A 59 -10.59 -8.31 -8.43
N ALA A 60 -10.91 -8.09 -7.16
CA ALA A 60 -10.28 -7.02 -6.38
C ALA A 60 -8.75 -7.20 -6.23
N ARG A 61 -8.28 -8.45 -6.09
CA ARG A 61 -6.84 -8.75 -6.07
C ARG A 61 -6.16 -8.43 -7.39
N VAL A 62 -6.78 -8.79 -8.52
CA VAL A 62 -6.26 -8.47 -9.86
C VAL A 62 -6.20 -6.96 -10.06
N GLU A 63 -7.27 -6.23 -9.73
CA GLU A 63 -7.32 -4.77 -9.84
C GLU A 63 -6.26 -4.09 -8.99
N PHE A 64 -6.04 -4.54 -7.75
CA PHE A 64 -4.97 -4.03 -6.90
C PHE A 64 -3.59 -4.26 -7.52
N ALA A 65 -3.33 -5.47 -8.01
CA ALA A 65 -2.05 -5.80 -8.66
C ALA A 65 -1.80 -4.94 -9.92
N LEU A 66 -2.83 -4.72 -10.74
CA LEU A 66 -2.74 -3.88 -11.93
C LEU A 66 -2.48 -2.41 -11.59
N ALA A 67 -3.17 -1.86 -10.58
CA ALA A 67 -2.95 -0.49 -10.13
C ALA A 67 -1.54 -0.31 -9.54
N ALA A 68 -1.05 -1.28 -8.78
CA ALA A 68 0.30 -1.24 -8.20
C ALA A 68 1.37 -1.28 -9.29
N ARG A 69 1.17 -2.15 -10.29
CA ARG A 69 2.06 -2.23 -11.45
C ARG A 69 2.07 -0.94 -12.25
N ALA A 70 0.91 -0.35 -12.55
CA ALA A 70 0.83 0.91 -13.29
C ALA A 70 1.58 2.04 -12.58
N LEU A 71 1.48 2.12 -11.24
CA LEU A 71 2.25 3.07 -10.45
C LEU A 71 3.75 2.78 -10.50
N ALA A 72 4.15 1.52 -10.36
CA ALA A 72 5.56 1.12 -10.45
C ALA A 72 6.16 1.43 -11.83
N ASP A 73 5.44 1.11 -12.91
CA ASP A 73 5.86 1.38 -14.28
C ASP A 73 6.04 2.90 -14.50
N ALA A 74 5.13 3.72 -13.97
CA ALA A 74 5.25 5.19 -14.03
C ALA A 74 6.48 5.70 -13.26
N LEU A 75 6.78 5.14 -12.08
CA LEU A 75 7.96 5.49 -11.29
C LEU A 75 9.26 5.07 -12.00
N ILE A 76 9.28 3.87 -12.59
CA ILE A 76 10.43 3.36 -13.36
C ILE A 76 10.67 4.23 -14.57
N ALA A 77 9.64 4.50 -15.38
CA ALA A 77 9.77 5.38 -16.55
C ALA A 77 10.36 6.73 -16.16
N ARG A 78 9.85 7.35 -15.09
CA ARG A 78 10.39 8.63 -14.60
C ARG A 78 11.84 8.54 -14.12
N GLY A 79 12.20 7.48 -13.40
CA GLY A 79 13.58 7.24 -12.94
C GLY A 79 14.58 7.03 -14.08
N VAL A 80 14.13 6.40 -15.18
CA VAL A 80 14.93 6.22 -16.40
C VAL A 80 15.15 7.55 -17.13
N HIS A 81 14.19 8.49 -17.09
CA HIS A 81 14.35 9.81 -17.68
C HIS A 81 15.31 10.70 -16.87
N THR A 82 15.26 10.65 -15.53
CA THR A 82 16.13 11.48 -14.69
C THR A 82 17.63 11.12 -14.77
N HIS A 83 17.99 9.93 -15.25
CA HIS A 83 19.38 9.51 -15.41
C HIS A 83 19.95 9.85 -16.80
N ARG A 84 19.12 10.12 -17.81
CA ARG A 84 19.58 10.40 -19.19
C ARG A 84 20.00 11.85 -19.41
N ASP A 85 19.43 12.78 -18.66
CA ASP A 85 19.67 14.23 -18.83
C ASP A 85 20.91 14.75 -18.06
N ALA A 86 21.74 13.84 -17.53
CA ALA A 86 22.94 14.17 -16.73
C ALA A 86 24.27 13.88 -17.45
N ASP A 87 24.27 13.72 -18.78
CA ASP A 87 25.47 13.51 -19.61
C ASP A 87 25.71 14.70 -20.54
#